data_AF-A0A166XZE8-F1
#
_entry.id   AF-A0A166XZE8-F1
#
_cell.length_a   1.000
_cell.length_b   1.000
_cell.length_c   1.000
_cell.angle_alpha   90.00
_cell.angle_beta   90.00
_cell.angle_gamma   90.00
#
_symmetry.space_group_name_H-M   'P 1'
#
loop_
_entity.id
_entity.type
_entity.pdbx_description
1 polymer ?
#
loop_
_entity_poly.entity_id
_entity_poly.type
_entity_poly.pdbx_seq_one_letter_code
_entity_poly.pdbx_strand_id
1 'polypeptide(L)'
;MKIILVEDEISCIEDFEVTFQRYIEQHNVAGYKYEIAESLEEALSKLDSSFDAAIIDLKLKDNINGGNEVIDRIKNNFRIPIAVLTGTPNNLDFESAPLMKLFTRDEGYDNALDFLVGIFNTGLTQVFGGSGLLEKALRQVFWKSIPESLEHFTPESPYCGLTHKQLLRFAMSHIIEELESTNSQDPSNIAETYIYPGQEHEK
;
A
#
# COMPACT_ATOMS: atom_id res chain seq x y z
N MET A 1 1.67 12.41 1.30
CA MET A 1 2.33 11.11 1.45
C MET A 1 2.85 10.99 2.87
N LYS A 2 2.60 9.87 3.55
CA LYS A 2 3.16 9.52 4.86
C LYS A 2 4.10 8.32 4.71
N ILE A 3 5.37 8.48 5.04
CA ILE A 3 6.39 7.41 4.96
C ILE A 3 6.69 6.88 6.35
N ILE A 4 6.92 5.57 6.50
CA ILE A 4 7.65 5.04 7.66
C ILE A 4 9.11 4.78 7.26
N LEU A 5 10.05 5.37 7.98
CA LEU A 5 11.47 5.02 7.92
C LEU A 5 11.77 4.02 9.04
N VAL A 6 12.35 2.88 8.69
CA VAL A 6 12.82 1.87 9.65
C VAL A 6 14.33 1.78 9.55
N GLU A 7 15.02 2.39 10.51
CA GLU A 7 16.46 2.61 10.54
C GLU A 7 16.88 2.83 12.01
N ASP A 8 17.91 2.13 12.48
CA ASP A 8 18.40 2.25 13.87
C ASP A 8 19.66 3.12 13.99
N GLU A 9 20.35 3.38 12.89
CA GLU A 9 21.58 4.17 12.88
C GLU A 9 21.27 5.67 12.84
N ILE A 10 21.62 6.39 13.93
CA ILE A 10 21.34 7.83 14.08
C ILE A 10 21.88 8.65 12.91
N SER A 11 23.09 8.36 12.41
CA SER A 11 23.66 9.03 11.25
C SER A 11 22.80 8.87 9.99
N CYS A 12 22.27 7.66 9.75
CA CYS A 12 21.39 7.41 8.61
C CYS A 12 20.03 8.10 8.76
N ILE A 13 19.50 8.16 9.98
CA ILE A 13 18.29 8.94 10.29
C ILE A 13 18.53 10.42 9.98
N GLU A 14 19.60 11.03 10.51
CA GLU A 14 19.93 12.44 10.27
C GLU A 14 20.11 12.72 8.76
N ASP A 15 20.79 11.84 8.03
CA ASP A 15 20.96 11.93 6.58
C ASP A 15 19.63 11.88 5.84
N PHE A 16 18.71 11.00 6.26
CA PHE A 16 17.35 10.95 5.73
C PHE A 16 16.61 12.24 6.00
N GLU A 17 16.62 12.75 7.23
CA GLU A 17 15.86 13.96 7.60
C GLU A 17 16.32 15.16 6.79
N VAL A 18 17.63 15.38 6.65
CA VAL A 18 18.21 16.43 5.82
C VAL A 18 17.79 16.26 4.36
N THR A 19 17.87 15.03 3.84
CA THR A 19 17.49 14.73 2.46
C THR A 19 15.99 14.95 2.23
N PHE A 20 15.15 14.53 3.16
CA PHE A 20 13.70 14.67 3.08
C PHE A 20 13.27 16.13 3.10
N GLN A 21 13.86 16.97 3.96
CA GLN A 21 13.57 18.40 3.97
C GLN A 21 13.98 19.07 2.65
N ARG A 22 15.20 18.79 2.19
CA ARG A 22 15.69 19.27 0.89
C ARG A 22 14.75 18.85 -0.24
N TYR A 23 14.32 17.59 -0.26
CA TYR A 23 13.43 17.04 -1.27
C TYR A 23 12.07 17.77 -1.29
N ILE A 24 11.46 18.02 -0.12
CA ILE A 24 10.20 18.79 -0.03
C ILE A 24 10.38 20.18 -0.63
N GLU A 25 11.45 20.89 -0.26
CA GLU A 25 11.72 22.24 -0.75
C GLU A 25 11.93 22.28 -2.27
N GLN A 26 12.72 21.35 -2.81
CA GLN A 26 13.03 21.29 -4.24
C GLN A 26 11.81 20.95 -5.11
N HIS A 27 10.95 20.05 -4.63
CA HIS A 27 9.79 19.57 -5.38
C HIS A 27 8.49 20.32 -5.03
N ASN A 28 8.53 21.28 -4.10
CA ASN A 28 7.38 22.05 -3.61
C ASN A 28 6.19 21.16 -3.19
N VAL A 29 6.49 20.03 -2.53
CA VAL A 29 5.49 19.03 -2.10
C VAL A 29 5.08 19.25 -0.66
N ALA A 30 4.11 20.14 -0.46
CA ALA A 30 3.57 20.42 0.87
C ALA A 30 2.81 19.21 1.45
N GLY A 31 2.98 18.95 2.75
CA GLY A 31 2.19 17.96 3.49
C GLY A 31 2.71 16.53 3.46
N TYR A 32 3.90 16.30 2.90
CA TYR A 32 4.58 15.02 3.08
C TYR A 32 5.09 14.92 4.52
N LYS A 33 4.96 13.73 5.10
CA LYS A 33 5.32 13.44 6.50
C LYS A 33 6.07 12.12 6.56
N TYR A 34 6.83 11.94 7.63
CA TYR A 34 7.43 10.65 7.96
C TYR A 34 7.27 10.33 9.44
N GLU A 35 7.40 9.06 9.77
CA GLU A 35 7.66 8.57 11.12
C GLU A 35 8.88 7.67 11.10
N ILE A 36 9.70 7.72 12.14
CA ILE A 36 10.89 6.87 12.30
C ILE A 36 10.54 5.71 13.22
N ALA A 37 11.04 4.52 12.93
CA ALA A 37 11.07 3.38 13.83
C ALA A 37 12.51 2.87 13.93
N GLU A 38 13.09 2.92 15.13
CA GLU A 38 14.49 2.62 15.37
C GLU A 38 14.74 1.13 15.67
N SER A 39 13.72 0.29 15.53
CA SER A 39 13.81 -1.14 15.81
C SER A 39 12.67 -1.91 15.16
N LEU A 40 12.83 -3.23 15.07
CA LEU A 40 11.78 -4.14 14.64
C LEU A 40 10.49 -3.96 15.47
N GLU A 41 10.59 -3.96 16.80
CA GLU A 41 9.43 -3.85 17.70
C GLU A 41 8.67 -2.54 17.48
N GLU A 42 9.40 -1.44 17.35
CA GLU A 42 8.81 -0.13 17.07
C GLU A 42 8.17 -0.07 15.68
N ALA A 43 8.81 -0.67 14.67
CA ALA A 43 8.27 -0.73 13.32
C ALA A 43 6.95 -1.51 13.30
N LEU A 44 6.91 -2.69 13.93
CA LEU A 44 5.69 -3.51 14.02
C LEU A 44 4.57 -2.83 14.82
N SER A 45 4.93 -2.03 15.82
CA SER A 45 3.99 -1.24 16.64
C SER A 45 3.40 -0.06 15.86
N LYS A 46 4.24 0.69 15.13
CA LYS A 46 3.83 1.89 14.39
C LYS A 46 3.09 1.57 13.10
N LEU A 47 3.49 0.50 12.40
CA LEU A 47 2.89 0.12 11.12
C LEU A 47 1.37 -0.01 11.19
N ASP A 48 0.70 0.85 10.43
CA ASP A 48 -0.75 0.84 10.26
C ASP A 48 -1.15 1.19 8.81
N SER A 49 -2.46 1.29 8.57
CA SER A 49 -3.02 1.58 7.25
C SER A 49 -2.94 3.06 6.83
N SER A 50 -2.35 3.93 7.65
CA SER A 50 -2.17 5.36 7.38
C SER A 50 -0.91 5.68 6.58
N PHE A 51 0.04 4.75 6.53
CA PHE A 51 1.24 4.92 5.72
C PHE A 51 0.95 4.72 4.24
N ASP A 52 1.66 5.48 3.42
CA ASP A 52 1.63 5.43 1.97
C ASP A 52 2.85 4.71 1.40
N ALA A 53 3.95 4.61 2.15
CA ALA A 53 5.21 4.02 1.72
C ALA A 53 6.09 3.64 2.92
N ALA A 54 7.07 2.76 2.69
CA ALA A 54 8.09 2.40 3.67
C ALA A 54 9.50 2.50 3.08
N ILE A 55 10.45 2.98 3.90
CA ILE A 55 11.89 2.87 3.67
C ILE A 55 12.47 2.01 4.80
N ILE A 56 13.23 0.97 4.47
CA ILE A 56 13.65 -0.06 5.44
C ILE A 56 15.14 -0.37 5.28
N ASP A 57 15.93 -0.25 6.35
CA ASP A 57 17.23 -0.93 6.46
C ASP A 57 17.01 -2.41 6.85
N LEU A 58 17.83 -3.29 6.29
CA LEU A 58 17.72 -4.73 6.52
C LEU A 58 18.18 -5.15 7.91
N LYS A 59 19.28 -4.56 8.37
CA LYS A 59 19.84 -4.86 9.67
C LYS A 59 19.32 -3.84 10.66
N LEU A 60 18.63 -4.31 11.70
CA LEU A 60 18.10 -3.44 12.76
C LEU A 60 18.74 -3.83 14.09
N LYS A 61 19.63 -2.98 14.62
CA LYS A 61 20.42 -3.25 15.82
C LYS A 61 21.19 -4.57 15.68
N ASP A 62 20.98 -5.49 16.63
CA ASP A 62 21.58 -6.83 16.62
C ASP A 62 20.78 -7.84 15.78
N ASN A 63 19.60 -7.48 15.25
CA ASN A 63 18.78 -8.37 14.41
C ASN A 63 19.10 -8.16 12.92
N ILE A 64 19.85 -9.10 12.36
CA ILE A 64 20.22 -9.12 10.93
C ILE A 64 18.99 -9.31 10.02
N ASN A 65 17.92 -9.94 10.53
CA ASN A 65 16.69 -10.20 9.79
C ASN A 65 15.59 -9.17 10.08
N GLY A 66 15.87 -8.16 10.91
CA GLY A 66 14.85 -7.21 11.38
C GLY A 66 14.09 -6.55 10.24
N GLY A 67 14.80 -6.06 9.21
CA GLY A 67 14.16 -5.45 8.05
C GLY A 67 13.38 -6.45 7.20
N ASN A 68 13.85 -7.70 7.05
CA ASN A 68 13.09 -8.74 6.33
C ASN A 68 11.76 -9.07 7.03
N GLU A 69 11.74 -9.10 8.37
CA GLU A 69 10.51 -9.31 9.15
C GLU A 69 9.51 -8.17 8.96
N VAL A 70 9.99 -6.92 8.89
CA VAL A 70 9.15 -5.75 8.58
C VAL A 70 8.61 -5.84 7.15
N ILE A 71 9.44 -6.21 6.17
CA ILE A 71 9.01 -6.39 4.77
C ILE A 71 7.93 -7.47 4.67
N ASP A 72 8.11 -8.62 5.34
CA ASP A 72 7.11 -9.68 5.38
C ASP A 72 5.79 -9.20 6.00
N ARG A 73 5.86 -8.46 7.10
CA ARG A 73 4.68 -7.84 7.73
C ARG A 73 3.95 -6.93 6.74
N ILE A 74 4.68 -6.11 5.98
CA ILE A 74 4.09 -5.22 4.97
C ILE A 74 3.42 -6.02 3.87
N LYS A 75 4.12 -6.97 3.24
CA LYS A 75 3.58 -7.74 2.11
C LYS A 75 2.33 -8.53 2.47
N ASN A 76 2.21 -8.96 3.73
CA ASN A 76 1.08 -9.75 4.21
C ASN A 76 -0.14 -8.92 4.65
N ASN A 77 0.04 -7.63 5.01
CA ASN A 77 -1.03 -6.87 5.69
C ASN A 77 -1.29 -5.48 5.12
N PHE A 78 -0.34 -4.91 4.37
CA PHE A 78 -0.39 -3.54 3.90
C PHE A 78 -0.14 -3.48 2.40
N ARG A 79 -0.70 -2.47 1.73
CA ARG A 79 -0.62 -2.29 0.28
C ARG A 79 0.15 -1.01 -0.04
N ILE A 80 1.40 -0.97 0.43
CA ILE A 80 2.31 0.17 0.25
C ILE A 80 3.60 -0.30 -0.44
N PRO A 81 4.21 0.54 -1.30
CA PRO A 81 5.53 0.28 -1.85
C PRO A 81 6.63 0.35 -0.79
N ILE A 82 7.71 -0.37 -1.04
CA ILE A 82 8.84 -0.52 -0.13
C ILE A 82 10.14 -0.14 -0.85
N ALA A 83 10.89 0.81 -0.30
CA ALA A 83 12.28 1.03 -0.64
C ALA A 83 13.16 0.38 0.42
N VAL A 84 13.99 -0.58 0.03
CA VAL A 84 15.00 -1.16 0.93
C VAL A 84 16.28 -0.37 0.71
N LEU A 85 16.77 0.35 1.73
CA LEU A 85 18.03 1.09 1.64
C LEU A 85 18.99 0.53 2.68
N THR A 86 20.07 -0.12 2.23
CA THR A 86 20.92 -0.89 3.15
C THR A 86 22.39 -0.93 2.73
N GLY A 87 23.28 -1.10 3.72
CA GLY A 87 24.69 -1.40 3.50
C GLY A 87 24.96 -2.89 3.26
N THR A 88 23.98 -3.77 3.51
CA THR A 88 24.13 -5.23 3.39
C THR A 88 23.10 -5.83 2.43
N PRO A 89 23.14 -5.49 1.13
CA PRO A 89 22.11 -5.88 0.15
C PRO A 89 21.93 -7.40 0.01
N ASN A 90 22.99 -8.18 0.27
CA ASN A 90 22.96 -9.64 0.20
C ASN A 90 22.08 -10.30 1.28
N ASN A 91 21.62 -9.55 2.28
CA ASN A 91 20.75 -10.05 3.35
C ASN A 91 19.26 -9.98 2.99
N LEU A 92 18.90 -9.47 1.80
CA LEU A 92 17.50 -9.35 1.39
C LEU A 92 16.92 -10.72 1.03
N ASP A 93 15.84 -11.12 1.71
CA ASP A 93 15.17 -12.42 1.48
C ASP A 93 14.17 -12.40 0.29
N PHE A 94 14.04 -11.26 -0.38
CA PHE A 94 13.04 -11.02 -1.40
C PHE A 94 13.64 -10.53 -2.71
N GLU A 95 13.06 -10.98 -3.83
CA GLU A 95 13.44 -10.46 -5.15
C GLU A 95 12.88 -9.06 -5.38
N SER A 96 13.66 -8.23 -6.09
CA SER A 96 13.19 -6.92 -6.55
C SER A 96 11.92 -7.05 -7.37
N ALA A 97 10.95 -6.17 -7.11
CA ALA A 97 9.64 -6.15 -7.75
C ALA A 97 9.21 -4.71 -8.06
N PRO A 98 8.22 -4.47 -8.93
CA PRO A 98 7.80 -3.11 -9.28
C PRO A 98 7.40 -2.22 -8.09
N LEU A 99 6.92 -2.82 -7.00
CA LEU A 99 6.52 -2.12 -5.76
C LEU A 99 7.54 -2.30 -4.61
N MET A 100 8.67 -2.97 -4.85
CA MET A 100 9.71 -3.15 -3.85
C MET A 100 11.08 -3.09 -4.51
N LYS A 101 11.84 -2.03 -4.23
CA LYS A 101 13.14 -1.79 -4.85
C LYS A 101 14.24 -1.70 -3.81
N LEU A 102 15.36 -2.37 -4.09
CA LEU A 102 16.59 -2.32 -3.30
C LEU A 102 17.48 -1.18 -3.79
N PHE A 103 18.03 -0.45 -2.82
CA PHE A 103 19.00 0.62 -2.98
C PHE A 103 20.17 0.37 -2.04
N THR A 104 21.39 0.61 -2.50
CA THR A 104 22.57 0.62 -1.62
C THR A 104 22.70 1.97 -0.93
N ARG A 105 23.40 2.03 0.22
CA ARG A 105 23.66 3.31 0.91
C ARG A 105 24.32 4.37 0.00
N ASP A 106 25.13 3.95 -0.98
CA ASP A 106 25.78 4.84 -1.95
C ASP A 106 24.79 5.51 -2.91
N GLU A 107 23.62 4.91 -3.15
CA GLU A 107 22.57 5.49 -3.99
C GLU A 107 21.80 6.60 -3.26
N GLY A 108 21.83 6.63 -1.92
CA GLY A 108 21.24 7.67 -1.08
C GLY A 108 19.70 7.69 -1.04
N TYR A 109 19.17 8.52 -0.14
CA TYR A 109 17.72 8.62 0.09
C TYR A 109 16.95 9.34 -1.03
N ASP A 110 17.58 10.19 -1.85
CA ASP A 110 16.89 10.87 -2.95
C ASP A 110 16.32 9.85 -3.95
N ASN A 111 17.09 8.83 -4.32
CA ASN A 111 16.64 7.78 -5.24
C ASN A 111 15.50 6.93 -4.67
N ALA A 112 15.54 6.65 -3.36
CA ALA A 112 14.46 5.95 -2.66
C ALA A 112 13.18 6.81 -2.65
N LEU A 113 13.30 8.12 -2.39
CA LEU A 113 12.18 9.05 -2.42
C LEU A 113 11.60 9.20 -3.83
N ASP A 114 12.42 9.36 -4.86
CA ASP A 114 11.97 9.44 -6.26
C ASP A 114 11.13 8.22 -6.66
N PHE A 115 11.59 7.03 -6.27
CA PHE A 115 10.85 5.78 -6.51
C PHE A 115 9.48 5.77 -5.81
N LEU A 116 9.46 6.08 -4.51
CA LEU A 116 8.22 6.06 -3.72
C LEU A 116 7.24 7.15 -4.16
N VAL A 117 7.73 8.36 -4.44
CA VAL A 117 6.94 9.49 -4.93
C VAL A 117 6.42 9.20 -6.33
N GLY A 118 7.22 8.59 -7.20
CA GLY A 118 6.78 8.14 -8.52
C GLY A 118 5.57 7.21 -8.42
N ILE A 119 5.60 6.23 -7.51
CA ILE A 119 4.46 5.33 -7.25
C ILE A 119 3.28 6.09 -6.64
N PHE A 120 3.51 6.92 -5.62
CA PHE A 120 2.46 7.70 -4.97
C PHE A 120 1.72 8.61 -5.95
N ASN A 121 2.42 9.23 -6.90
CA ASN A 121 1.84 10.11 -7.90
C ASN A 121 0.97 9.37 -8.94
N THR A 122 1.05 8.04 -9.02
CA THR A 122 0.13 7.26 -9.88
C THR A 122 -1.28 7.14 -9.30
N GLY A 123 -1.49 7.49 -8.03
CA GLY A 123 -2.76 7.27 -7.34
C GLY A 123 -2.92 5.87 -6.74
N LEU A 124 -1.95 4.97 -6.94
CA LEU A 124 -2.07 3.55 -6.55
C LEU A 124 -2.40 3.38 -5.06
N THR A 125 -1.64 4.02 -4.16
CA THR A 125 -1.84 3.87 -2.71
C THR A 125 -3.05 4.65 -2.21
N GLN A 126 -3.44 5.73 -2.89
CA GLN A 126 -4.65 6.49 -2.60
C GLN A 126 -5.91 5.70 -2.96
N VAL A 127 -5.84 4.81 -3.96
CA VAL A 127 -6.94 3.91 -4.33
C VAL A 127 -6.93 2.64 -3.47
N PHE A 128 -5.80 1.92 -3.46
CA PHE A 128 -5.70 0.56 -2.91
C PHE A 128 -5.12 0.48 -1.50
N GLY A 129 -4.48 1.54 -1.00
CA GLY A 129 -3.92 1.57 0.35
C GLY A 129 -4.98 1.34 1.42
N GLY A 130 -4.55 0.95 2.62
CA GLY A 130 -5.47 0.54 3.70
C GLY A 130 -6.37 1.65 4.25
N SER A 131 -6.22 2.89 3.78
CA SER A 131 -7.10 4.03 4.05
C SER A 131 -7.58 4.73 2.77
N GLY A 132 -7.37 4.08 1.62
CA GLY A 132 -7.67 4.59 0.29
C GLY A 132 -9.15 4.58 -0.09
N LEU A 133 -9.43 4.95 -1.34
CA LEU A 133 -10.79 5.07 -1.88
C LEU A 133 -11.55 3.74 -1.83
N LEU A 134 -10.89 2.62 -2.15
CA LEU A 134 -11.53 1.30 -2.12
C LEU A 134 -11.98 0.92 -0.70
N GLU A 135 -11.14 1.17 0.31
CA GLU A 135 -11.48 0.91 1.70
C GLU A 135 -12.68 1.76 2.17
N LYS A 136 -12.74 3.03 1.75
CA LYS A 136 -13.89 3.91 2.04
C LYS A 136 -15.16 3.39 1.39
N ALA A 137 -15.10 2.98 0.13
CA ALA A 137 -16.24 2.42 -0.58
C ALA A 137 -16.72 1.11 0.06
N LEU A 138 -15.80 0.20 0.41
CA LEU A 138 -16.13 -1.05 1.12
C LEU A 138 -16.82 -0.77 2.46
N ARG A 139 -16.31 0.20 3.23
CA ARG A 139 -16.93 0.62 4.50
C ARG A 139 -18.33 1.16 4.30
N GLN A 140 -18.55 1.95 3.25
CA GLN A 140 -19.86 2.49 2.90
C GLN A 140 -20.84 1.37 2.55
N VAL A 141 -20.44 0.44 1.68
CA VAL A 141 -21.25 -0.73 1.33
C VAL A 141 -21.59 -1.56 2.57
N PHE A 142 -20.60 -1.82 3.44
CA PHE A 142 -20.80 -2.64 4.63
C PHE A 142 -21.79 -2.02 5.61
N TRP A 143 -21.69 -0.71 5.88
CA TRP A 143 -22.52 -0.06 6.89
C TRP A 143 -23.85 0.49 6.36
N LYS A 144 -23.96 0.78 5.06
CA LYS A 144 -25.17 1.34 4.46
C LYS A 144 -25.94 0.33 3.62
N SER A 145 -25.28 -0.28 2.61
CA SER A 145 -25.97 -1.11 1.61
C SER A 145 -26.31 -2.51 2.12
N ILE A 146 -25.36 -3.19 2.79
CA ILE A 146 -25.57 -4.57 3.27
C ILE A 146 -26.77 -4.68 4.22
N PRO A 147 -26.94 -3.82 5.25
CA PRO A 147 -28.05 -3.94 6.18
C PRO A 147 -29.44 -3.88 5.52
N GLU A 148 -29.59 -3.06 4.47
CA GLU A 148 -30.86 -2.92 3.73
C GLU A 148 -31.23 -4.18 2.95
N SER A 149 -30.24 -4.98 2.54
CA SER A 149 -30.43 -6.17 1.71
C SER A 149 -30.14 -7.48 2.45
N LEU A 150 -29.83 -7.43 3.75
CA LEU A 150 -29.32 -8.58 4.51
C LEU A 150 -30.31 -9.75 4.52
N GLU A 151 -31.61 -9.45 4.59
CA GLU A 151 -32.69 -10.45 4.57
C GLU A 151 -32.72 -11.30 3.29
N HIS A 152 -32.16 -10.80 2.18
CA HIS A 152 -32.09 -11.53 0.92
C HIS A 152 -30.91 -12.49 0.84
N PHE A 153 -29.97 -12.43 1.79
CA PHE A 153 -28.82 -13.33 1.88
C PHE A 153 -29.09 -14.42 2.92
N THR A 154 -30.07 -15.28 2.67
CA THR A 154 -30.38 -16.38 3.58
C THR A 154 -29.41 -17.57 3.43
N PRO A 155 -29.01 -18.22 4.54
CA PRO A 155 -28.14 -19.39 4.51
C PRO A 155 -28.85 -20.68 4.05
N GLU A 156 -30.13 -20.62 3.67
CA GLU A 156 -30.95 -21.79 3.30
C GLU A 156 -30.58 -22.39 1.93
N SER A 157 -29.66 -21.76 1.20
CA SER A 157 -29.10 -22.36 -0.01
C SER A 157 -28.21 -23.57 0.35
N PRO A 158 -28.44 -24.77 -0.23
CA PRO A 158 -27.58 -25.94 -0.01
C PRO A 158 -26.14 -25.76 -0.55
N TYR A 159 -25.83 -24.59 -1.10
CA TYR A 159 -24.52 -24.21 -1.61
C TYR A 159 -23.96 -23.03 -0.79
N CYS A 160 -23.25 -23.32 0.30
CA CYS A 160 -22.49 -22.34 1.10
C CYS A 160 -21.59 -21.41 0.25
N GLY A 161 -21.11 -21.88 -0.91
CA GLY A 161 -20.33 -21.06 -1.86
C GLY A 161 -21.13 -20.07 -2.71
N LEU A 162 -22.46 -20.20 -2.81
CA LEU A 162 -23.31 -19.28 -3.59
C LEU A 162 -23.49 -17.94 -2.87
N THR A 163 -23.77 -17.97 -1.57
CA THR A 163 -24.01 -16.75 -0.78
C THR A 163 -22.79 -15.83 -0.74
N HIS A 164 -21.57 -16.38 -0.62
CA HIS A 164 -20.33 -15.60 -0.69
C HIS A 164 -20.15 -14.91 -2.05
N LYS A 165 -20.43 -15.60 -3.16
CA LYS A 165 -20.37 -15.01 -4.51
C LYS A 165 -21.46 -13.97 -4.72
N GLN A 166 -22.65 -14.17 -4.18
CA GLN A 166 -23.75 -13.21 -4.23
C GLN A 166 -23.41 -11.94 -3.46
N LEU A 167 -22.88 -12.07 -2.23
CA LEU A 167 -22.41 -10.95 -1.43
C LEU A 167 -21.27 -10.19 -2.12
N LEU A 168 -20.32 -10.89 -2.73
CA LEU A 168 -19.24 -10.24 -3.48
C LEU A 168 -19.77 -9.45 -4.68
N ARG A 169 -20.68 -10.04 -5.48
CA ARG A 169 -21.32 -9.32 -6.59
C ARG A 169 -22.12 -8.13 -6.12
N PHE A 170 -22.85 -8.27 -5.03
CA PHE A 170 -23.61 -7.19 -4.41
C PHE A 170 -22.67 -6.04 -4.01
N ALA A 171 -21.59 -6.35 -3.30
CA ALA A 171 -20.61 -5.35 -2.88
C ALA A 171 -19.97 -4.63 -4.08
N MET A 172 -19.56 -5.39 -5.11
CA MET A 172 -19.00 -4.81 -6.33
C MET A 172 -19.99 -3.89 -7.05
N SER A 173 -21.26 -4.30 -7.14
CA SER A 173 -22.30 -3.51 -7.81
C SER A 173 -22.53 -2.18 -7.10
N HIS A 174 -22.56 -2.18 -5.76
CA HIS A 174 -22.73 -0.94 -5.00
C HIS A 174 -21.47 -0.05 -4.98
N ILE A 175 -20.27 -0.64 -5.05
CA ILE A 175 -19.04 0.16 -5.26
C ILE A 175 -19.11 0.87 -6.61
N ILE A 176 -19.52 0.18 -7.68
CA ILE A 176 -19.66 0.78 -9.02
C ILE A 176 -20.73 1.88 -9.00
N GLU A 177 -21.90 1.61 -8.42
CA GLU A 177 -22.98 2.59 -8.26
C GLU A 177 -22.49 3.85 -7.53
N GLU A 178 -21.74 3.70 -6.44
CA GLU A 178 -21.21 4.84 -5.69
C GLU A 178 -20.26 5.68 -6.57
N LEU A 179 -19.39 5.04 -7.35
CA LEU A 179 -18.46 5.71 -8.27
C LEU A 179 -19.19 6.45 -9.40
N GLU A 180 -20.26 5.88 -9.93
CA GLU A 180 -21.09 6.50 -10.98
C GLU A 180 -22.01 7.61 -10.44
N SER A 181 -22.40 7.54 -9.16
CA SER A 181 -23.30 8.52 -8.52
C SER A 181 -22.66 9.88 -8.27
N THR A 182 -21.33 9.93 -8.24
CA THR A 182 -20.58 11.19 -8.25
C THR A 182 -20.80 11.89 -9.59
N ASN A 183 -21.45 13.07 -9.57
CA ASN A 183 -21.69 13.95 -10.72
C ASN A 183 -20.36 14.48 -11.33
N SER A 184 -19.53 13.60 -11.89
CA SER A 184 -18.33 13.97 -12.60
C SER A 184 -18.64 14.00 -14.10
N GLN A 185 -18.35 15.15 -14.74
CA GLN A 185 -18.22 15.23 -16.19
C GLN A 185 -16.87 14.64 -16.66
N ASP A 186 -16.29 13.73 -15.86
CA ASP A 186 -14.97 13.20 -16.13
C ASP A 186 -15.07 12.23 -17.33
N PRO A 187 -14.23 12.41 -18.35
CA PRO A 187 -14.26 11.54 -19.52
C PRO A 187 -13.83 10.13 -19.09
N SER A 188 -14.69 9.13 -19.33
CA SER A 188 -14.37 7.73 -19.06
C SER A 188 -13.17 7.28 -19.89
N ASN A 189 -12.26 6.54 -19.26
CA ASN A 189 -11.18 5.85 -19.94
C ASN A 189 -11.68 4.49 -20.45
N ILE A 190 -11.40 4.17 -21.72
CA ILE A 190 -11.78 2.87 -22.32
C ILE A 190 -11.27 1.67 -21.52
N ALA A 191 -10.16 1.80 -20.80
CA ALA A 191 -9.62 0.75 -19.94
C ALA A 191 -10.52 0.41 -18.74
N GLU A 192 -11.43 1.30 -18.33
CA GLU A 192 -12.38 1.10 -17.23
C GLU A 192 -13.47 0.08 -17.59
N THR A 193 -13.82 -0.03 -18.87
CA THR A 193 -14.94 -0.86 -19.36
C THR A 193 -14.47 -2.04 -20.20
N TYR A 194 -13.18 -2.13 -20.51
CA TYR A 194 -12.63 -3.19 -21.34
C TYR A 194 -12.43 -4.50 -20.56
N ILE A 195 -13.30 -5.48 -20.80
CA ILE A 195 -13.19 -6.82 -20.21
C ILE A 195 -12.43 -7.72 -21.19
N TYR A 196 -11.24 -8.19 -20.79
CA TYR A 196 -10.54 -9.23 -21.55
C TYR A 196 -11.34 -10.54 -21.47
N PRO A 197 -11.61 -11.22 -22.60
CA PRO A 197 -12.20 -12.55 -22.55
C PRO A 197 -11.29 -13.47 -21.73
N GLY A 198 -11.91 -14.26 -20.85
CA GLY A 198 -11.19 -15.19 -19.99
C GLY A 198 -10.29 -16.09 -20.84
N GLN A 199 -9.01 -16.15 -20.49
CA GLN A 199 -8.09 -17.13 -21.07
C GLN A 199 -8.61 -18.51 -20.64
N GLU A 200 -9.19 -19.27 -21.56
CA GLU A 200 -9.43 -20.69 -21.31
C GLU A 200 -8.07 -21.34 -21.08
N HIS A 201 -7.78 -21.71 -19.84
CA HIS A 201 -6.67 -22.63 -19.57
C HIS A 201 -7.06 -23.97 -20.18
N GLU A 202 -6.62 -24.22 -21.42
CA GLU A 202 -6.60 -25.56 -22.01
C GLU A 202 -5.90 -26.49 -21.01
N LYS A 203 -6.65 -27.47 -20.52
CA LYS A 203 -6.16 -28.53 -19.63
C LYS A 203 -5.45 -29.61 -20.41
#